data_AF-A0A531KHM9-F1
#
_entry.id   AF-A0A531KHM9-F1
#
_cell.length_a   1.000
_cell.length_b   1.000
_cell.length_c   1.000
_cell.angle_alpha   90.00
_cell.angle_beta   90.00
_cell.angle_gamma   90.00
#
_symmetry.space_group_name_H-M   'P 1'
#
loop_
_entity.id
_entity.type
_entity.pdbx_description
1 polymer ?
#
loop_
_entity_poly.entity_id
_entity_poly.type
_entity_poly.pdbx_seq_one_letter_code
_entity_poly.pdbx_strand_id
1 'polypeptide(L)'
;MRQGCARWLTGLAIVTAMAASGLPAYAKETTAPVNITSFSGAYLAARVAEGDNDLDSAIAYYKQALAFAPGDTSLQQSLMLSLIAQGRFEESLVYADKLKTVPDVERFSRLALAVGSFHKKDFSKAEYWLKLSLESDLDRLIS
;
A
#
# COMPACT_ATOMS: atom_id res chain seq x y z
N MET A 1 -5.02 -82.10 44.35
CA MET A 1 -6.44 -81.76 44.62
C MET A 1 -6.70 -80.34 44.12
N ARG A 2 -7.71 -80.19 43.24
CA ARG A 2 -8.58 -79.00 43.00
C ARG A 2 -7.89 -77.66 42.67
N GLN A 3 -7.92 -77.22 41.41
CA GLN A 3 -8.97 -76.40 40.76
C GLN A 3 -9.13 -74.98 41.33
N GLY A 4 -9.04 -73.97 40.46
CA GLY A 4 -9.49 -72.60 40.77
C GLY A 4 -9.04 -71.55 39.76
N CYS A 5 -9.80 -71.40 38.67
CA CYS A 5 -9.67 -70.39 37.63
C CYS A 5 -10.17 -69.01 38.11
N ALA A 6 -9.50 -67.91 37.73
CA ALA A 6 -10.04 -66.57 37.41
C ALA A 6 -8.89 -65.55 37.46
N ARG A 7 -8.34 -65.10 36.32
CA ARG A 7 -8.68 -63.81 35.68
C ARG A 7 -8.79 -62.68 36.71
N TRP A 8 -8.03 -61.59 36.52
CA TRP A 8 -8.58 -60.25 36.26
C TRP A 8 -7.42 -59.24 36.03
N LEU A 9 -7.52 -58.54 34.90
CA LEU A 9 -6.99 -57.21 34.62
C LEU A 9 -5.50 -57.06 34.28
N THR A 10 -5.17 -57.49 33.06
CA THR A 10 -4.33 -56.68 32.16
C THR A 10 -4.98 -55.30 31.95
N GLY A 11 -4.24 -54.22 32.18
CA GLY A 11 -4.67 -52.90 31.71
C GLY A 11 -4.08 -51.73 32.48
N LEU A 12 -2.75 -51.55 32.44
CA LEU A 12 -2.17 -50.24 32.73
C LEU A 12 -1.11 -49.93 31.67
N ALA A 13 -1.58 -49.64 30.47
CA ALA A 13 -0.75 -49.05 29.44
C ALA A 13 -1.54 -47.92 28.77
N ILE A 14 -0.89 -46.77 28.68
CA ILE A 14 -1.22 -45.62 27.82
C ILE A 14 -2.28 -44.67 28.38
N VAL A 15 -1.87 -43.72 29.25
CA VAL A 15 -2.36 -42.33 29.17
C VAL A 15 -1.24 -41.37 29.63
N THR A 16 -0.20 -41.21 28.82
CA THR A 16 0.76 -40.09 28.97
C THR A 16 1.23 -39.60 27.60
N ALA A 17 0.29 -39.40 26.68
CA ALA A 17 0.58 -38.82 25.36
C ALA A 17 -0.54 -37.90 24.84
N MET A 18 -1.31 -37.25 25.74
CA MET A 18 -2.27 -36.22 25.35
C MET A 18 -2.20 -35.01 26.30
N ALA A 19 -1.06 -34.32 26.31
CA ALA A 19 -0.96 -32.99 26.91
C ALA A 19 -0.19 -32.00 26.03
N ALA A 20 -0.03 -32.31 24.73
CA ALA A 20 0.58 -31.43 23.74
C ALA A 20 -0.31 -31.24 22.50
N SER A 21 -1.61 -31.57 22.59
CA SER A 21 -2.58 -31.13 21.59
C SER A 21 -2.78 -29.62 21.77
N GLY A 22 -2.15 -28.88 20.87
CA GLY A 22 -2.09 -27.42 20.84
C GLY A 22 -3.45 -26.80 21.12
N LEU A 23 -3.51 -26.03 22.20
CA LEU A 23 -4.48 -24.94 22.26
C LEU A 23 -4.20 -24.06 21.05
N PRO A 24 -5.21 -23.67 20.25
CA PRO A 24 -5.02 -22.63 19.26
C PRO A 24 -4.47 -21.43 20.02
N ALA A 25 -3.24 -21.04 19.71
CA ALA A 25 -2.69 -19.80 20.19
C ALA A 25 -3.52 -18.69 19.53
N TYR A 26 -4.59 -18.26 20.20
CA TYR A 26 -5.30 -17.07 19.81
C TYR A 26 -4.30 -15.93 19.87
N ALA A 27 -3.95 -15.39 18.70
CA ALA A 27 -3.24 -14.13 18.64
C ALA A 27 -4.08 -13.14 19.45
N LYS A 28 -3.49 -12.57 20.51
CA LYS A 28 -4.15 -11.52 21.29
C LYS A 28 -4.43 -10.38 20.33
N GLU A 29 -5.69 -10.25 19.91
CA GLU A 29 -6.15 -9.10 19.13
C GLU A 29 -5.85 -7.86 19.96
N THR A 30 -4.74 -7.22 19.59
CA THR A 30 -4.35 -5.94 20.16
C THR A 30 -5.23 -4.92 19.46
N THR A 31 -6.26 -4.48 20.19
CA THR A 31 -7.15 -3.38 19.77
C THR A 31 -6.47 -2.02 19.84
N ALA A 32 -5.22 -1.96 20.32
CA ALA A 32 -4.45 -0.73 20.29
C ALA A 32 -4.10 -0.38 18.83
N PRO A 33 -4.36 0.86 18.38
CA PRO A 33 -4.04 1.27 17.02
C PRO A 33 -2.55 1.10 16.76
N VAL A 34 -2.21 0.55 15.60
CA VAL A 34 -0.82 0.41 15.15
C VAL A 34 -0.26 1.81 14.94
N ASN A 35 0.66 2.23 15.82
CA ASN A 35 1.33 3.52 15.71
C ASN A 35 2.50 3.41 14.71
N ILE A 36 2.29 3.95 13.51
CA ILE A 36 3.33 4.07 12.49
C ILE A 36 4.18 5.31 12.82
N THR A 37 5.47 5.10 13.09
CA THR A 37 6.39 6.16 13.54
C THR A 37 7.68 6.25 12.72
N SER A 38 7.81 5.46 11.66
CA SER A 38 8.98 5.44 10.78
C SER A 38 8.60 5.63 9.32
N PHE A 39 9.57 6.07 8.51
CA PHE A 39 9.42 6.14 7.06
C PHE A 39 8.99 4.80 6.45
N SER A 40 9.70 3.71 6.78
CA SER A 40 9.43 2.38 6.21
C SER A 40 8.07 1.83 6.63
N GLY A 41 7.64 2.11 7.87
CA GLY A 41 6.31 1.74 8.35
C GLY A 41 5.21 2.48 7.59
N ALA A 42 5.37 3.80 7.40
CA ALA A 42 4.40 4.61 6.65
C ALA A 42 4.36 4.22 5.18
N TYR A 43 5.52 4.01 4.56
CA TYR A 43 5.58 3.56 3.17
C TYR A 43 4.91 2.21 2.96
N LEU A 44 5.25 1.20 3.77
CA LEU A 44 4.68 -0.13 3.61
C LEU A 44 3.17 -0.14 3.89
N ALA A 45 2.71 0.57 4.93
CA ALA A 45 1.28 0.72 5.20
C ALA A 45 0.55 1.39 4.03
N ALA A 46 1.15 2.41 3.40
CA ALA A 46 0.59 3.04 2.22
C ALA A 46 0.46 2.05 1.04
N ARG A 47 1.49 1.22 0.80
CA ARG A 47 1.48 0.21 -0.28
C ARG A 47 0.42 -0.87 -0.05
N VAL A 48 0.24 -1.31 1.19
CA VAL A 48 -0.79 -2.29 1.54
C VAL A 48 -2.18 -1.68 1.35
N ALA A 49 -2.43 -0.50 1.90
CA ALA A 49 -3.71 0.19 1.76
C ALA A 49 -4.05 0.50 0.29
N GLU A 50 -3.06 0.90 -0.51
CA GLU A 50 -3.24 1.11 -1.96
C GLU A 50 -3.62 -0.20 -2.67
N GLY A 51 -2.96 -1.31 -2.35
CA GLY A 51 -3.30 -2.64 -2.88
C GLY A 51 -4.70 -3.11 -2.50
N ASP A 52 -5.16 -2.75 -1.30
CA ASP A 52 -6.50 -3.04 -0.79
C ASP A 52 -7.56 -2.06 -1.31
N ASN A 53 -7.17 -1.08 -2.14
CA ASN A 53 -8.01 0.01 -2.62
C ASN A 53 -8.62 0.88 -1.49
N ASP A 54 -8.00 0.88 -0.30
CA ASP A 54 -8.26 1.83 0.78
C ASP A 54 -7.43 3.10 0.54
N LEU A 55 -7.90 3.90 -0.42
CA LEU A 55 -7.15 5.05 -0.91
C LEU A 55 -7.05 6.17 0.13
N ASP A 56 -8.01 6.32 1.04
CA ASP A 56 -7.94 7.32 2.10
C ASP A 56 -6.80 7.01 3.08
N SER A 57 -6.67 5.76 3.50
CA SER A 57 -5.53 5.30 4.32
C SER A 57 -4.22 5.40 3.55
N ALA A 58 -4.20 4.98 2.28
CA ALA A 58 -3.01 5.08 1.43
C ALA A 58 -2.50 6.52 1.34
N ILE A 59 -3.40 7.49 1.09
CA ILE A 59 -3.06 8.92 1.03
C ILE A 59 -2.50 9.40 2.38
N ALA A 60 -3.12 9.02 3.50
CA ALA A 60 -2.65 9.42 4.83
C ALA A 60 -1.22 8.90 5.09
N TYR A 61 -0.97 7.63 4.80
CA TYR A 61 0.33 7.02 5.00
C TYR A 61 1.39 7.52 4.01
N TYR A 62 1.04 7.77 2.75
CA TYR A 62 1.95 8.42 1.80
C TYR A 62 2.32 9.84 2.24
N LYS A 63 1.36 10.63 2.75
CA LYS A 63 1.66 11.96 3.33
C LYS A 63 2.61 11.84 4.51
N GLN A 64 2.42 10.83 5.37
CA GLN A 64 3.31 10.58 6.50
C GLN A 64 4.72 10.15 6.04
N ALA A 65 4.84 9.25 5.06
CA ALA A 65 6.11 8.84 4.49
C ALA A 65 6.84 10.04 3.85
N LEU A 66 6.11 10.87 3.11
CA LEU A 66 6.64 12.08 2.47
C LEU A 66 7.13 13.12 3.50
N ALA A 67 6.59 13.15 4.71
CA ALA A 67 7.08 14.03 5.77
C ALA A 67 8.53 13.68 6.19
N PHE A 68 8.95 12.42 6.07
CA PHE A 68 10.34 12.01 6.29
C PHE A 68 11.24 12.26 5.07
N ALA A 69 10.69 12.15 3.86
CA ALA A 69 11.44 12.33 2.62
C ALA A 69 10.72 13.27 1.64
N PRO A 70 10.67 14.60 1.90
CA PRO A 70 9.84 15.52 1.13
C PRO A 70 10.21 15.63 -0.36
N GLY A 71 11.45 15.31 -0.72
CA GLY A 71 11.97 15.37 -2.08
C GLY A 71 11.86 14.05 -2.87
N ASP A 72 11.31 12.99 -2.28
CA ASP A 72 11.17 11.69 -2.95
C ASP A 72 10.09 11.78 -4.04
N THR A 73 10.51 11.82 -5.30
CA THR A 73 9.63 11.97 -6.46
C THR A 73 8.72 10.76 -6.66
N SER A 74 9.17 9.56 -6.29
CA SER A 74 8.36 8.34 -6.38
C SER A 74 7.23 8.37 -5.36
N LEU A 75 7.48 8.83 -4.13
CA LEU A 75 6.42 9.04 -3.14
C LEU A 75 5.44 10.13 -3.54
N GLN A 76 5.93 11.24 -4.07
CA GLN A 76 5.06 12.30 -4.58
C GLN A 76 4.18 11.78 -5.73
N GLN A 77 4.72 10.95 -6.62
CA GLN A 77 3.97 10.30 -7.69
C GLN A 77 2.89 9.38 -7.14
N SER A 78 3.23 8.46 -6.23
CA SER A 78 2.25 7.55 -5.62
C SER A 78 1.11 8.35 -4.97
N LEU A 79 1.45 9.37 -4.17
CA LEU A 79 0.45 10.24 -3.55
C LEU A 79 -0.43 10.98 -4.58
N MET A 80 0.17 11.51 -5.65
CA MET A 80 -0.57 12.15 -6.75
C MET A 80 -1.59 11.18 -7.36
N LEU A 81 -1.17 9.96 -7.68
CA LEU A 81 -2.02 8.96 -8.30
C LEU A 81 -3.12 8.48 -7.36
N SER A 82 -2.83 8.24 -6.07
CA SER A 82 -3.85 7.89 -5.08
C SER A 82 -4.87 9.01 -4.89
N LEU A 83 -4.44 10.28 -4.90
CA LEU A 83 -5.35 11.44 -4.84
C LEU A 83 -6.28 11.50 -6.06
N ILE A 84 -5.75 11.25 -7.26
CA ILE A 84 -6.56 11.18 -8.48
C ILE A 84 -7.58 10.04 -8.38
N ALA A 85 -7.13 8.85 -7.99
CA ALA A 85 -7.98 7.66 -7.89
C ALA A 85 -9.11 7.85 -6.85
N GLN A 86 -8.84 8.55 -5.74
CA GLN A 86 -9.84 8.87 -4.71
C GLN A 86 -10.74 10.05 -5.09
N GLY A 87 -10.55 10.66 -6.27
CA GLY A 87 -11.32 11.83 -6.72
C GLY A 87 -10.92 13.14 -6.04
N ARG A 88 -9.86 13.15 -5.22
CA ARG A 88 -9.25 14.33 -4.58
C ARG A 88 -8.36 15.08 -5.59
N PHE A 89 -8.93 15.37 -6.75
CA PHE A 89 -8.20 15.81 -7.94
C PHE A 89 -7.48 17.15 -7.73
N GLU A 90 -8.11 18.13 -7.09
CA GLU A 90 -7.47 19.45 -6.84
C GLU A 90 -6.22 19.34 -5.96
N GLU A 91 -6.19 18.45 -4.97
CA GLU A 91 -4.98 18.21 -4.16
C GLU A 91 -3.87 17.55 -4.99
N SER A 92 -4.22 16.70 -5.97
CA SER A 92 -3.24 16.04 -6.84
C SER A 92 -2.47 17.04 -7.71
N LEU A 93 -3.10 18.17 -8.08
CA LEU A 93 -2.50 19.17 -8.98
C LEU A 93 -1.24 19.82 -8.38
N VAL A 94 -1.13 19.87 -7.05
CA VAL A 94 0.09 20.37 -6.38
C VAL A 94 1.28 19.46 -6.67
N TYR A 95 1.08 18.14 -6.67
CA TYR A 95 2.14 17.17 -6.96
C TYR A 95 2.39 17.07 -8.46
N ALA A 96 1.34 17.15 -9.28
CA ALA A 96 1.47 17.24 -10.72
C ALA A 96 2.34 18.44 -11.15
N ASP A 97 2.17 19.60 -10.51
CA ASP A 97 3.02 20.76 -10.82
C ASP A 97 4.49 20.55 -10.42
N LYS A 98 4.75 19.87 -9.30
CA LYS A 98 6.12 19.54 -8.87
C LYS A 98 6.82 18.54 -9.78
N LEU A 99 6.06 17.57 -10.32
CA LEU A 99 6.57 16.41 -11.04
C LEU A 99 6.56 16.59 -12.57
N LYS A 100 6.06 17.72 -13.08
CA LYS A 100 5.89 18.01 -14.52
C LYS A 100 7.16 17.99 -15.38
N THR A 101 8.35 17.95 -14.76
CA THR A 101 9.65 17.89 -15.44
C THR A 101 10.48 16.69 -15.00
N VAL A 102 9.91 15.76 -14.24
CA VAL A 102 10.61 14.53 -13.82
C VAL A 102 10.43 13.50 -14.93
N PRO A 103 11.49 13.06 -15.63
CA PRO A 103 11.38 12.28 -16.87
C PRO A 103 10.44 11.06 -16.78
N ASP A 104 10.53 10.31 -15.68
CA ASP A 104 9.74 9.08 -15.50
C ASP A 104 8.27 9.32 -15.10
N VAL A 105 7.92 10.56 -14.71
CA VAL A 105 6.65 10.88 -14.03
C VAL A 105 5.85 11.97 -14.75
N GLU A 106 6.54 12.79 -15.54
CA GLU A 106 5.98 14.00 -16.10
C GLU A 106 4.77 13.75 -17.00
N ARG A 107 4.67 12.59 -17.66
CA ARG A 107 3.52 12.26 -18.51
C ARG A 107 2.22 12.26 -17.70
N PHE A 108 2.20 11.59 -16.55
CA PHE A 108 1.02 11.56 -15.67
C PHE A 108 0.74 12.94 -15.09
N SER A 109 1.80 13.66 -14.72
CA SER A 109 1.72 15.00 -14.16
C SER A 109 1.14 16.00 -15.14
N ARG A 110 1.65 16.03 -16.37
CA ARG A 110 1.18 16.91 -17.45
C ARG A 110 -0.24 16.56 -17.87
N LEU A 111 -0.61 15.27 -17.90
CA LEU A 111 -2.01 14.87 -18.12
C LEU A 111 -2.95 15.41 -17.04
N ALA A 112 -2.59 15.28 -15.76
CA ALA A 112 -3.37 15.84 -14.66
C ALA A 112 -3.48 17.37 -14.79
N LEU A 113 -2.39 18.07 -15.12
CA LEU A 113 -2.41 19.51 -15.35
C LEU A 113 -3.27 19.92 -16.56
N ALA A 114 -3.29 19.11 -17.63
CA ALA A 114 -4.16 19.32 -18.78
C ALA A 114 -5.64 19.21 -18.40
N VAL A 115 -6.02 18.16 -17.66
CA VAL A 115 -7.39 17.96 -17.15
C VAL A 115 -7.80 19.11 -16.23
N GLY A 116 -6.92 19.55 -15.32
CA GLY A 116 -7.16 20.73 -14.50
C GLY A 116 -7.34 22.01 -15.31
N SER A 117 -6.64 22.15 -16.44
CA SER A 117 -6.78 23.29 -17.35
C SER A 117 -8.11 23.23 -18.12
N PHE A 118 -8.58 22.04 -18.53
CA PHE A 118 -9.91 21.85 -19.12
C PHE A 118 -11.04 22.25 -18.16
N HIS A 119 -10.96 21.84 -16.89
CA HIS A 119 -11.94 22.26 -15.87
C HIS A 119 -12.01 23.79 -15.71
N LYS A 120 -10.87 24.46 -15.85
CA LYS A 120 -10.77 25.93 -15.80
C LYS A 120 -11.10 26.62 -17.13
N LYS A 121 -11.47 25.86 -18.16
CA LYS A 121 -11.72 26.34 -19.55
C LYS A 121 -10.51 27.03 -20.18
N ASP A 122 -9.30 26.74 -19.67
CA ASP A 122 -8.03 27.23 -20.23
C ASP A 122 -7.52 26.22 -21.26
N PHE A 123 -8.13 26.25 -22.45
CA PHE A 123 -7.84 25.28 -23.51
C PHE A 123 -6.43 25.44 -24.09
N SER A 124 -5.91 26.66 -24.14
CA SER A 124 -4.54 26.93 -24.60
C SER A 124 -3.50 26.31 -23.67
N LYS A 125 -3.72 26.39 -22.35
CA LYS A 125 -2.84 25.74 -21.38
C LYS A 125 -3.01 24.22 -21.37
N ALA A 126 -4.22 23.72 -21.56
CA ALA A 126 -4.44 22.28 -21.74
C ALA A 126 -3.66 21.73 -22.95
N GLU A 127 -3.72 22.43 -24.08
CA GLU A 127 -2.95 22.08 -25.28
C GLU A 127 -1.44 22.08 -25.02
N TYR A 128 -0.93 23.09 -24.30
CA TYR A 128 0.48 23.14 -23.90
C TYR A 128 0.92 21.90 -23.10
N TRP A 129 0.10 21.48 -22.12
CA TRP A 129 0.44 20.31 -21.31
C TRP A 129 0.41 19.00 -22.12
N LEU A 130 -0.45 18.90 -23.13
CA LEU A 130 -0.60 17.73 -23.99
C LEU A 130 0.43 17.66 -25.13
N LYS A 131 1.10 18.77 -25.46
CA LYS A 131 2.20 18.78 -26.44
C LYS A 131 3.39 18.01 -25.88
N LEU A 132 3.75 16.93 -26.56
CA LEU A 132 4.93 16.06 -26.47
C LEU A 132 5.64 15.98 -25.09
N SER A 133 5.63 14.80 -24.46
CA SER A 133 6.46 14.54 -23.27
C SER A 133 7.94 14.67 -23.62
N LEU A 134 8.74 15.18 -22.68
CA LEU A 134 10.17 15.45 -22.80
C LEU A 134 11.00 14.20 -23.19
N GLU A 135 10.49 13.01 -22.89
CA GLU A 135 10.98 11.74 -23.38
C GLU A 135 9.83 11.00 -24.08
N SER A 136 10.03 10.54 -25.32
CA SER A 136 9.06 9.64 -25.94
C SER A 136 9.26 8.22 -25.41
N ASP A 137 8.19 7.42 -25.38
CA ASP A 137 8.30 5.99 -25.01
C ASP A 137 9.28 5.24 -25.94
N LEU A 138 9.48 5.76 -27.16
CA LEU A 138 10.46 5.27 -28.11
C LEU A 138 11.90 5.54 -27.63
N ASP A 139 12.17 6.74 -27.10
CA ASP A 139 13.50 7.14 -26.59
C ASP A 139 13.92 6.27 -25.38
N ARG A 140 12.95 5.87 -24.54
CA ARG A 140 13.19 4.93 -23.43
C ARG A 140 13.40 3.48 -23.87
N LEU A 141 12.88 3.08 -25.03
CA LEU A 141 13.08 1.71 -25.56
C LEU A 141 14.43 1.53 -26.25
N ILE A 142 15.08 2.62 -26.64
CA ILE A 142 16.36 2.62 -27.38
C ILE A 142 17.56 3.06 -26.54
N SER A 143 17.37 3.40 -25.26
CA SER A 143 18.41 3.75 -24.29
C SER A 143 18.83 2.55 -23.45
#